data_AF-A0A8S3DFW8-F1
#
_entry.id   AF-A0A8S3DFW8-F1
#
_cell.length_a   1.000
_cell.length_b   1.000
_cell.length_c   1.000
_cell.angle_alpha   90.00
_cell.angle_beta   90.00
_cell.angle_gamma   90.00
#
_symmetry.space_group_name_H-M   'P 1'
#
loop_
_entity.id
_entity.type
_entity.pdbx_description
1 polymer ?
#
loop_
_entity_poly.entity_id
_entity_poly.type
_entity_poly.pdbx_seq_one_letter_code
_entity_poly.pdbx_strand_id
1 'polypeptide(L)'
;MCALTIGTTGVQVPNNFFDGCLDSIAYVSRAKNASDVLDDATLVAYLSFDSSTLLDSGPLLINGTGTNYSYTSLGRVNAGVTLSGNSSYIQITGLTRIGTNSWPYTVAVWINPTKITGGTIMHLSSRIDGAQPN
;
A
#
# COMPACT_ATOMS: atom_id res chain seq x y z
N MET A 1 -11.72 -27.67 -17.70
CA MET A 1 -10.93 -26.43 -17.55
C MET A 1 -11.90 -25.27 -17.53
N CYS A 2 -11.81 -24.35 -16.57
CA CYS A 2 -12.66 -23.15 -16.52
C CYS A 2 -11.83 -21.99 -17.07
N ALA A 3 -12.35 -21.28 -18.08
CA ALA A 3 -11.67 -20.13 -18.69
C ALA A 3 -12.43 -18.85 -18.33
N LEU A 4 -11.69 -17.83 -17.88
CA LEU A 4 -12.21 -16.47 -17.68
C LEU A 4 -11.96 -15.68 -18.97
N THR A 5 -13.02 -15.23 -19.62
CA THR A 5 -12.95 -14.38 -20.83
C THR A 5 -13.51 -13.01 -20.50
N ILE A 6 -12.68 -11.97 -20.62
CA ILE A 6 -13.06 -10.57 -20.37
C ILE A 6 -13.38 -9.92 -21.72
N GLY A 7 -14.62 -9.43 -21.89
CA GLY A 7 -15.04 -8.69 -23.08
C GLY A 7 -15.99 -9.44 -24.04
N THR A 8 -17.15 -9.92 -23.60
CA THR A 8 -18.21 -10.24 -24.59
C THR A 8 -19.58 -9.79 -24.11
N THR A 9 -20.26 -8.95 -24.90
CA THR A 9 -21.71 -8.78 -24.86
C THR A 9 -22.29 -9.44 -26.11
N GLY A 10 -22.90 -10.61 -25.94
CA GLY A 10 -24.10 -11.04 -26.67
C GLY A 10 -24.10 -11.17 -28.20
N VAL A 11 -23.02 -10.91 -28.92
CA VAL A 11 -22.97 -11.05 -30.38
C VAL A 11 -21.79 -11.95 -30.76
N GLN A 12 -22.08 -13.09 -31.39
CA GLN A 12 -21.10 -14.01 -31.96
C GLN A 12 -20.38 -13.38 -33.17
N VAL A 13 -19.55 -12.36 -32.93
CA VAL A 13 -18.51 -11.96 -33.88
C VAL A 13 -17.17 -12.07 -33.14
N PRO A 14 -16.15 -12.78 -33.68
CA PRO A 14 -15.01 -13.26 -32.89
C PRO A 14 -14.02 -12.19 -32.36
N ASN A 15 -14.32 -10.89 -32.47
CA ASN A 15 -13.30 -9.82 -32.35
C ASN A 15 -13.66 -8.68 -31.39
N ASN A 16 -14.51 -8.92 -30.39
CA ASN A 16 -14.78 -7.91 -29.37
C ASN A 16 -13.74 -8.00 -28.25
N PHE A 17 -12.52 -7.52 -28.51
CA PHE A 17 -11.49 -7.43 -27.47
C PHE A 17 -11.72 -6.18 -26.62
N PHE A 18 -11.45 -6.28 -25.32
CA PHE A 18 -11.29 -5.09 -24.50
C PHE A 18 -10.07 -4.30 -25.02
N ASP A 19 -10.31 -3.06 -25.43
CA ASP A 19 -9.28 -2.11 -25.85
C ASP A 19 -9.22 -0.98 -24.81
N GLY A 20 -8.26 -1.08 -23.88
CA GLY A 20 -8.10 -0.16 -22.77
C GLY A 20 -7.00 -0.61 -21.79
N CYS A 21 -6.76 0.18 -20.75
CA CYS A 21 -5.82 -0.18 -19.69
C CYS A 21 -6.54 -0.91 -18.54
N LEU A 22 -6.01 -2.05 -18.11
CA LEU A 22 -6.37 -2.72 -16.87
C LEU A 22 -5.18 -2.60 -15.93
N ASP A 23 -5.44 -2.14 -14.70
CA ASP A 23 -4.40 -1.97 -13.69
C ASP A 23 -4.35 -3.18 -12.75
N SER A 24 -5.49 -3.51 -12.10
CA SER A 24 -5.60 -4.65 -11.19
C SER A 24 -6.79 -5.55 -11.54
N ILE A 25 -6.52 -6.85 -11.67
CA ILE A 25 -7.53 -7.90 -11.89
C ILE A 25 -7.29 -8.99 -10.85
N ALA A 26 -8.31 -9.26 -10.03
CA ALA A 26 -8.25 -10.30 -9.01
C ALA A 26 -9.47 -11.21 -9.10
N TYR A 27 -9.24 -12.51 -8.90
CA TYR A 27 -10.31 -13.47 -8.64
C TYR A 27 -10.45 -13.67 -7.14
N VAL A 28 -11.68 -13.54 -6.63
CA VAL A 28 -11.98 -13.74 -5.21
C VAL A 28 -13.09 -14.79 -5.09
N SER A 29 -12.80 -15.86 -4.36
CA SER A 29 -13.69 -17.02 -4.21
C SER A 29 -14.86 -16.82 -3.23
N ARG A 30 -15.02 -15.60 -2.70
CA ARG A 30 -16.08 -15.21 -1.78
C ARG A 30 -16.73 -13.90 -2.23
N ALA A 31 -17.96 -13.66 -1.79
CA ALA A 31 -18.58 -12.34 -1.92
C ALA A 31 -17.84 -11.31 -1.05
N LYS A 32 -17.48 -10.16 -1.65
CA LYS A 32 -16.93 -9.01 -0.94
C LYS A 32 -18.05 -8.20 -0.30
N ASN A 33 -17.81 -7.69 0.90
CA ASN A 33 -18.70 -6.73 1.53
C ASN A 33 -18.37 -5.29 1.05
N ALA A 34 -19.13 -4.30 1.50
CA ALA A 34 -18.93 -2.91 1.08
C ALA A 34 -17.56 -2.34 1.49
N SER A 35 -17.02 -2.73 2.66
CA SER A 35 -15.68 -2.29 3.09
C SER A 35 -14.57 -2.92 2.26
N ASP A 36 -14.67 -4.20 1.94
CA ASP A 36 -13.70 -4.91 1.09
C ASP A 36 -13.62 -4.22 -0.29
N VAL A 37 -14.77 -3.85 -0.88
CA VAL A 37 -14.83 -3.14 -2.17
C VAL A 37 -14.26 -1.71 -2.06
N LEU A 38 -14.54 -1.02 -0.96
CA LEU A 38 -13.99 0.31 -0.73
C LEU A 38 -12.46 0.27 -0.58
N ASP A 39 -11.94 -0.70 0.17
CA ASP A 39 -10.51 -0.90 0.36
C ASP A 39 -9.83 -1.23 -0.98
N ASP A 40 -10.39 -2.14 -1.78
CA ASP A 40 -9.86 -2.43 -3.13
C ASP A 40 -9.79 -1.17 -4.00
N ALA A 41 -10.75 -0.26 -3.86
CA ALA A 41 -10.87 0.93 -4.70
C ALA A 41 -10.02 2.11 -4.22
N THR A 42 -9.62 2.15 -2.94
CA THR A 42 -9.03 3.36 -2.33
C THR A 42 -7.71 3.12 -1.59
N LEU A 43 -7.46 1.90 -1.12
CA LEU A 43 -6.27 1.58 -0.35
C LEU A 43 -5.09 1.29 -1.28
N VAL A 44 -4.05 2.13 -1.19
CA VAL A 44 -2.86 1.99 -2.04
C VAL A 44 -1.82 1.05 -1.42
N ALA A 45 -1.59 1.16 -0.12
CA ALA A 45 -0.67 0.30 0.63
C ALA A 45 -1.08 0.24 2.10
N TYR A 46 -0.90 -0.93 2.72
CA TYR A 46 -1.23 -1.17 4.12
C TYR A 46 -0.20 -2.10 4.77
N LEU A 47 0.64 -1.54 5.65
CA LEU A 47 1.59 -2.31 6.44
C LEU A 47 1.00 -2.58 7.83
N SER A 48 0.52 -3.81 8.05
CA SER A 48 -0.10 -4.21 9.32
C SER A 48 0.91 -4.51 10.43
N PHE A 49 2.12 -4.95 10.07
CA PHE A 49 3.18 -5.45 10.96
C PHE A 49 2.85 -6.71 11.78
N ASP A 50 1.60 -7.18 11.79
CA ASP A 50 1.13 -8.34 12.55
C ASP A 50 1.90 -9.62 12.27
N SER A 51 2.39 -9.79 11.05
CA SER A 51 3.18 -10.96 10.64
C SER A 51 4.70 -10.73 10.70
N SER A 52 5.16 -9.72 11.46
CA SER A 52 6.58 -9.35 11.55
C SER A 52 7.23 -9.18 10.18
N THR A 53 6.53 -8.48 9.30
CA THR A 53 6.93 -8.24 7.91
C THR A 53 6.56 -6.83 7.48
N LEU A 54 7.29 -6.31 6.49
CA LEU A 54 6.96 -5.08 5.77
C LEU A 54 6.21 -5.37 4.46
N LEU A 55 5.71 -6.60 4.27
CA LEU A 55 4.87 -6.91 3.13
C LEU A 55 3.53 -6.15 3.22
N ASP A 56 3.09 -5.68 2.06
CA ASP A 56 1.79 -5.02 1.91
C ASP A 56 0.67 -6.02 2.15
N SER A 57 -0.23 -5.67 3.08
CA SER A 57 -1.46 -6.40 3.38
C SER A 57 -2.65 -5.85 2.57
N GLY A 58 -2.42 -4.81 1.76
CA GLY A 58 -3.39 -4.21 0.85
C GLY A 58 -3.42 -4.87 -0.54
N PRO A 59 -4.23 -4.31 -1.46
CA PRO A 59 -4.55 -4.96 -2.74
C PRO A 59 -3.45 -4.82 -3.81
N LEU A 60 -2.49 -3.91 -3.66
CA LEU A 60 -1.53 -3.55 -4.72
C LEU A 60 -0.14 -4.16 -4.54
N LEU A 61 0.11 -4.89 -3.45
CA LEU A 61 1.40 -5.55 -3.16
C LEU A 61 2.59 -4.58 -3.13
N ILE A 62 2.37 -3.33 -2.70
CA ILE A 62 3.40 -2.30 -2.62
C ILE A 62 4.16 -2.45 -1.30
N ASN A 63 5.08 -3.42 -1.27
CA ASN A 63 5.83 -3.78 -0.07
C ASN A 63 6.72 -2.64 0.44
N GLY A 64 6.85 -2.55 1.76
CA GLY A 64 7.76 -1.65 2.44
C GLY A 64 9.19 -2.19 2.51
N THR A 65 10.14 -1.28 2.69
CA THR A 65 11.52 -1.57 3.09
C THR A 65 11.88 -0.69 4.29
N GLY A 66 12.98 -0.97 4.98
CA GLY A 66 13.36 -0.17 6.13
C GLY A 66 14.79 -0.37 6.57
N THR A 67 15.24 0.51 7.47
CA THR A 67 16.57 0.48 8.06
C THR A 67 16.45 0.63 9.58
N ASN A 68 17.23 -0.15 10.33
CA ASN A 68 17.33 -0.09 11.80
C ASN A 68 15.97 -0.06 12.51
N TYR A 69 15.06 -0.94 12.10
CA TYR A 69 13.74 -1.11 12.73
C TYR A 69 13.64 -2.48 13.41
N SER A 70 12.71 -2.65 14.33
CA SER A 70 12.46 -3.94 14.98
C SER A 70 10.98 -4.13 15.25
N TYR A 71 10.46 -5.34 14.99
CA TYR A 71 9.08 -5.67 15.30
C TYR A 71 8.88 -5.80 16.81
N THR A 72 7.66 -5.47 17.25
CA THR A 72 7.24 -5.56 18.64
C THR A 72 5.81 -6.08 18.71
N SER A 73 5.49 -6.85 19.76
CA SER A 73 4.12 -7.27 20.06
C SER A 73 3.29 -6.19 20.78
N LEU A 74 3.87 -5.01 21.01
CA LEU A 74 3.25 -3.89 21.71
C LEU A 74 2.74 -2.83 20.72
N GLY A 75 1.94 -3.24 19.74
CA GLY A 75 1.26 -2.33 18.83
C GLY A 75 0.02 -1.69 19.45
N ARG A 76 -0.53 -0.64 18.81
CA ARG A 76 -1.84 -0.09 19.19
C ARG A 76 -2.94 -1.14 19.03
N VAL A 77 -2.85 -1.91 17.95
CA VAL A 77 -3.60 -3.12 17.66
C VAL A 77 -2.54 -4.17 17.34
N ASN A 78 -2.56 -5.32 18.03
CA ASN A 78 -1.63 -6.41 17.79
C ASN A 78 -0.15 -5.98 17.80
N ALA A 79 0.57 -6.15 16.69
CA ALA A 79 1.99 -5.87 16.59
C ALA A 79 2.28 -4.46 16.06
N GLY A 80 3.54 -4.07 16.13
CA GLY A 80 4.01 -2.81 15.58
C GLY A 80 5.50 -2.86 15.28
N VAL A 81 6.05 -1.69 14.96
CA VAL A 81 7.48 -1.51 14.72
C VAL A 81 8.01 -0.39 15.61
N THR A 82 9.19 -0.62 16.17
CA THR A 82 9.97 0.38 16.90
C THR A 82 11.09 0.92 16.01
N LEU A 83 11.24 2.24 16.01
CA LEU A 83 12.34 2.97 15.36
C LEU A 83 13.20 3.62 16.44
N SER A 84 14.38 3.06 16.74
CA SER A 84 15.23 3.50 17.85
C SER A 84 16.70 3.78 17.49
N GLY A 85 17.09 3.59 16.23
CA GLY A 85 18.43 3.91 15.74
C GLY A 85 18.59 5.38 15.34
N ASN A 86 19.83 5.86 15.21
CA ASN A 86 20.14 7.22 14.76
C ASN A 86 19.60 7.53 13.34
N SER A 87 19.64 6.54 12.45
CA SER A 87 18.97 6.56 11.15
C SER A 87 18.06 5.34 11.10
N SER A 88 16.77 5.54 11.35
CA SER A 88 15.78 4.48 11.47
C SER A 88 14.48 4.90 10.81
N TYR A 89 14.02 4.11 9.85
CA TYR A 89 12.83 4.42 9.05
C TYR A 89 12.23 3.18 8.40
N ILE A 90 10.96 3.29 8.06
CA ILE A 90 10.27 2.45 7.09
C ILE A 90 9.91 3.34 5.90
N GLN A 91 10.02 2.80 4.69
CA GLN A 91 9.68 3.49 3.47
C GLN A 91 8.89 2.59 2.52
N ILE A 92 8.02 3.21 1.75
CA ILE A 92 7.28 2.61 0.65
C ILE A 92 7.64 3.41 -0.59
N THR A 93 7.92 2.72 -1.70
CA THR A 93 8.30 3.35 -2.98
C THR A 93 7.29 2.95 -4.06
N GLY A 94 7.37 3.58 -5.25
CA GLY A 94 6.48 3.24 -6.37
C GLY A 94 5.07 3.86 -6.28
N LEU A 95 4.85 4.81 -5.38
CA LEU A 95 3.59 5.54 -5.25
C LEU A 95 3.45 6.57 -6.40
N THR A 96 2.90 6.15 -7.54
CA THR A 96 2.90 6.94 -8.80
C THR A 96 2.09 8.23 -8.76
N ARG A 97 1.07 8.32 -7.90
CA ARG A 97 0.16 9.48 -7.81
C ARG A 97 0.34 10.32 -6.55
N ILE A 98 1.19 9.90 -5.60
CA ILE A 98 1.36 10.66 -4.36
C ILE A 98 1.97 12.04 -4.66
N GLY A 99 1.39 13.10 -4.11
CA GLY A 99 1.85 14.46 -4.36
C GLY A 99 1.53 15.03 -5.76
N THR A 100 0.70 14.35 -6.56
CA THR A 100 0.23 14.88 -7.85
C THR A 100 -0.92 15.88 -7.64
N ASN A 101 -0.88 17.02 -8.34
CA ASN A 101 -1.98 18.00 -8.31
C ASN A 101 -3.32 17.35 -8.70
N SER A 102 -4.38 17.71 -7.99
CA SER A 102 -5.74 17.17 -8.20
C SER A 102 -5.91 15.66 -7.91
N TRP A 103 -4.94 15.04 -7.24
CA TRP A 103 -5.04 13.67 -6.73
C TRP A 103 -4.85 13.70 -5.20
N PRO A 104 -5.92 14.02 -4.44
CA PRO A 104 -5.82 14.06 -2.99
C PRO A 104 -5.50 12.66 -2.45
N TYR A 105 -4.67 12.62 -1.41
CA TYR A 105 -4.29 11.38 -0.73
C TYR A 105 -4.44 11.56 0.78
N THR A 106 -4.57 10.45 1.49
CA THR A 106 -4.60 10.42 2.96
C THR A 106 -3.67 9.34 3.45
N VAL A 107 -2.97 9.60 4.55
CA VAL A 107 -2.16 8.62 5.26
C VAL A 107 -2.67 8.54 6.69
N ALA A 108 -2.89 7.32 7.17
CA ALA A 108 -3.29 7.04 8.55
C ALA A 108 -2.23 6.15 9.20
N VAL A 109 -1.77 6.55 10.39
CA VAL A 109 -0.75 5.82 11.15
C VAL A 109 -0.98 5.98 12.64
N TRP A 110 -0.81 4.89 13.39
CA TRP A 110 -0.72 4.93 14.85
C TRP A 110 0.73 5.16 15.27
N ILE A 111 0.96 6.18 16.08
CA ILE A 111 2.30 6.52 16.60
C ILE A 111 2.29 6.51 18.13
N ASN A 112 3.36 5.98 18.73
CA ASN A 112 3.62 6.05 20.16
C ASN A 112 5.02 6.67 20.38
N PRO A 113 5.12 8.01 20.46
CA PRO A 113 6.42 8.67 20.54
C PRO A 113 7.14 8.36 21.85
N THR A 114 8.37 7.85 21.77
CA THR A 114 9.28 7.72 22.94
C THR A 114 10.01 9.03 23.25
N LYS A 115 10.02 9.96 22.30
CA LYS A 115 10.56 11.32 22.43
C LYS A 115 9.68 12.28 21.63
N ILE A 116 9.44 13.47 22.18
CA ILE A 116 8.61 14.52 21.56
C ILE A 116 9.43 15.61 20.84
N THR A 117 10.76 15.49 20.84
CA THR A 117 11.68 16.44 20.23
C THR A 117 12.63 15.74 19.25
N GLY A 118 12.65 16.25 18.01
CA GLY A 118 13.41 15.69 16.90
C GLY A 118 12.69 14.54 16.18
N GLY A 119 13.22 14.17 15.02
CA GLY A 119 12.64 13.14 14.14
C GLY A 119 11.57 13.68 13.18
N THR A 120 11.18 12.83 12.24
CA THR A 120 10.18 13.12 11.20
C THR A 120 9.13 12.02 11.22
N ILE A 121 7.85 12.38 11.35
CA ILE A 121 6.75 11.41 11.36
C ILE A 121 6.54 10.83 9.95
N MET A 122 6.57 11.69 8.95
CA MET A 122 6.40 11.31 7.55
C MET A 122 7.22 12.25 6.67
N HIS A 123 7.93 11.68 5.71
CA HIS A 123 8.68 12.42 4.71
C HIS A 123 8.31 11.91 3.32
N LEU A 124 8.06 12.83 2.39
CA LEU A 124 7.88 12.52 0.98
C LEU A 124 9.15 12.90 0.24
N SER A 125 9.73 11.94 -0.48
CA SER A 125 10.90 12.17 -1.32
C SER A 125 10.66 11.59 -2.71
N SER A 126 11.23 12.25 -3.72
CA SER A 126 11.36 11.72 -5.07
C SER A 126 12.52 10.73 -5.23
N ARG A 127 13.31 10.49 -4.17
CA ARG A 127 14.47 9.60 -4.13
C ARG A 127 14.25 8.43 -3.16
N ILE A 128 14.86 7.29 -3.46
CA ILE A 128 14.78 6.05 -2.66
C ILE A 128 15.59 6.09 -1.35
N ASP A 129 16.46 7.08 -1.19
CA ASP A 129 17.26 7.31 0.01
C ASP A 129 16.61 8.33 0.96
N GLY A 130 15.42 8.84 0.60
CA GLY A 130 14.68 9.77 1.43
C GLY A 130 15.33 11.15 1.54
N ALA A 131 16.31 11.51 0.72
CA ALA A 131 16.89 12.86 0.71
C ALA A 131 15.99 13.84 -0.07
N GLN A 132 15.95 15.13 0.33
CA GLN A 132 15.40 16.17 -0.54
C GLN A 132 16.40 16.52 -1.65
N PRO A 133 15.95 16.84 -2.87
CA PRO A 133 16.78 17.56 -3.84
C PRO A 133 17.11 18.94 -3.27
N ASN A 134 18.40 19.31 -3.30
CA ASN A 134 18.87 20.66 -2.97
C ASN A 134 18.34 21.69 -3.96
#